data_AF-A0A916CMZ1-F1
#
_entry.id   AF-A0A916CMZ1-F1
#
_cell.length_a   1.000
_cell.length_b   1.000
_cell.length_c   1.000
_cell.angle_alpha   90.00
_cell.angle_beta   90.00
_cell.angle_gamma   90.00
#
_symmetry.space_group_name_H-M   'P 1'
#
loop_
_entity.id
_entity.type
_entity.pdbx_description
1 polymer ?
#
loop_
_entity_poly.entity_id
_entity_poly.type
_entity_poly.pdbx_seq_one_letter_code
_entity_poly.pdbx_strand_id
1 'polypeptide(L)'
;MGFERLAPAFEARESGWPGRRRLGAILTEGPRAGDVLDLNGTLAVRLALDDAGAPEAEADSLLPSDPLAFLRRFDAALRVARETLDFARDVLSRWDGPDLDRAGALRARRDVRLASPVPRPGKIVAVARNYRAHAAEQGETTPPEEPVIFLKAPSAVIGPEDDIVLPDAAKEVDYEGELAVVIGRRARRVAAADALDFVAGYTVANDVSARDFQGRRGQHFLGKSCDTFAPLGPALVTCDEVPDPQELGIETRVSGEMLQSARTGEMIFPIAELVAFVTRLMTLEPGDVLLTGTPAGVGQARRPPRWLRDGDVVEISIEKVGRLHNYVRSGKD
;
A
#
# COMPACT_ATOMS: atom_id res chain seq x y z
N MET A 1 12.50 -6.24 19.94
CA MET A 1 11.31 -5.73 19.23
C MET A 1 11.79 -5.19 17.90
N GLY A 2 11.51 -5.91 16.82
CA GLY A 2 11.64 -5.39 15.46
C GLY A 2 10.57 -4.34 15.12
N PHE A 3 10.95 -3.40 14.28
CA PHE A 3 10.01 -2.60 13.49
C PHE A 3 10.38 -2.93 12.04
N GLU A 4 9.44 -3.50 11.27
CA GLU A 4 9.67 -3.88 9.87
C GLU A 4 8.69 -3.18 8.90
N ARG A 5 7.95 -2.18 9.39
CA ARG A 5 6.88 -1.53 8.62
C ARG A 5 6.83 -0.04 8.91
N LEU A 6 7.50 0.72 8.06
CA LEU A 6 7.53 2.17 8.13
C LEU A 6 6.23 2.81 7.58
N ALA A 7 5.88 3.96 8.15
CA ALA A 7 4.91 4.90 7.60
C ALA A 7 3.48 4.39 7.23
N PRO A 8 2.78 3.54 8.01
CA PRO A 8 1.33 3.64 8.01
C PRO A 8 0.90 5.07 8.35
N ALA A 9 0.10 5.68 7.48
CA ALA A 9 -0.70 6.83 7.88
C ALA A 9 -1.82 6.31 8.79
N PHE A 10 -2.07 6.94 9.92
CA PHE A 10 -3.19 6.53 10.78
C PHE A 10 -3.91 7.72 11.41
N GLU A 11 -5.15 7.47 11.80
CA GLU A 11 -6.02 8.38 12.53
C GLU A 11 -6.46 7.70 13.84
N ALA A 12 -6.32 8.38 14.98
CA ALA A 12 -6.82 7.86 16.26
C ALA A 12 -8.36 7.88 16.28
N ARG A 13 -8.99 6.84 16.87
CA ARG A 13 -10.45 6.71 16.97
C ARG A 13 -11.05 7.48 18.15
N GLU A 14 -10.25 7.89 19.12
CA GLU A 14 -10.74 8.57 20.33
C GLU A 14 -11.11 10.04 20.09
N SER A 15 -12.21 10.47 20.74
CA SER A 15 -12.86 11.78 20.60
C SER A 15 -12.05 12.98 21.11
N GLY A 16 -10.79 12.80 21.53
CA GLY A 16 -9.90 13.86 21.99
C GLY A 16 -8.99 14.46 20.91
N TRP A 17 -8.91 13.85 19.72
CA TRP A 17 -8.03 14.27 18.62
C TRP A 17 -8.79 14.31 17.28
N PRO A 18 -9.64 15.31 17.05
CA PRO A 18 -10.40 15.40 15.81
C PRO A 18 -9.47 15.78 14.64
N GLY A 19 -9.16 14.82 13.76
CA GLY A 19 -8.89 15.09 12.34
C GLY A 19 -7.44 15.30 11.88
N ARG A 20 -6.40 14.89 12.62
CA ARG A 20 -5.01 14.90 12.11
C ARG A 20 -4.50 13.49 11.85
N ARG A 21 -4.23 13.17 10.58
CA ARG A 21 -3.42 12.00 10.19
C ARG A 21 -2.01 12.16 10.73
N ARG A 22 -1.46 11.07 11.24
CA ARG A 22 -0.08 10.96 11.70
C ARG A 22 0.65 9.86 10.96
N LEU A 23 1.98 9.98 10.88
CA LEU A 23 2.81 8.87 10.45
C LEU A 23 3.09 7.96 11.63
N GLY A 24 2.87 6.67 11.43
CA GLY A 24 3.17 5.65 12.42
C GLY A 24 4.20 4.65 11.94
N ALA A 25 4.47 3.67 12.79
CA ALA A 25 5.12 2.41 12.44
C ALA A 25 4.38 1.27 13.14
N ILE A 26 4.21 0.14 12.46
CA ILE A 26 3.54 -1.04 13.03
C ILE A 26 4.59 -1.90 13.74
N LEU A 27 4.37 -2.20 15.01
CA LEU A 27 5.18 -3.16 15.75
C LEU A 27 4.93 -4.57 15.20
N THR A 28 6.00 -5.29 14.82
CA THR A 28 5.86 -6.63 14.22
C THR A 28 6.19 -7.76 15.20
N GLU A 29 6.85 -7.46 16.30
CA GLU A 29 7.32 -8.46 17.28
C GLU A 29 7.05 -8.05 18.73
N GLY A 30 7.08 -9.04 19.63
CA GLY A 30 6.91 -8.84 21.06
C GLY A 30 5.43 -8.77 21.49
N PRO A 31 5.17 -8.52 22.78
CA PRO A 31 3.82 -8.58 23.36
C PRO A 31 2.86 -7.50 22.83
N ARG A 32 3.40 -6.43 22.22
CA ARG A 32 2.64 -5.31 21.63
C ARG A 32 2.61 -5.40 20.10
N ALA A 33 2.91 -6.55 19.49
CA ALA A 33 2.84 -6.72 18.04
C ALA A 33 1.45 -6.36 17.50
N GLY A 34 1.41 -5.57 16.43
CA GLY A 34 0.21 -5.00 15.83
C GLY A 34 -0.08 -3.56 16.25
N ASP A 35 0.41 -3.12 17.42
CA ASP A 35 0.26 -1.74 17.88
C ASP A 35 1.01 -0.76 16.97
N VAL A 36 0.57 0.50 17.01
CA VAL A 36 1.12 1.57 16.20
C VAL A 36 1.90 2.54 17.07
N LEU A 37 3.16 2.75 16.71
CA LEU A 37 3.98 3.82 17.26
C LEU A 37 3.74 5.10 16.44
N ASP A 38 3.29 6.16 17.09
CA ASP A 38 3.19 7.51 16.54
C ASP A 38 4.60 8.10 16.38
N LEU A 39 5.10 8.19 15.16
CA LEU A 39 6.46 8.68 14.91
C LEU A 39 6.58 10.18 15.20
N ASN A 40 5.55 10.96 14.89
CA ASN A 40 5.53 12.39 15.19
C ASN A 40 5.56 12.61 16.72
N GLY A 41 4.74 11.88 17.47
CA GLY A 41 4.72 11.94 18.93
C GLY A 41 6.02 11.45 19.57
N THR A 42 6.58 10.36 19.04
CA THR A 42 7.87 9.82 19.52
C THR A 42 9.01 10.79 19.29
N LEU A 43 9.06 11.44 18.12
CA LEU A 43 10.07 12.45 17.82
C LEU A 43 9.93 13.67 18.73
N ALA A 44 8.71 14.11 19.02
CA ALA A 44 8.47 15.20 19.96
C ALA A 44 8.99 14.86 21.37
N VAL A 45 8.78 13.63 21.85
CA VAL A 45 9.36 13.17 23.13
C VAL A 45 10.89 13.25 23.10
N ARG A 46 11.53 12.77 22.03
CA ARG A 46 12.99 12.86 21.87
C ARG A 46 13.47 14.31 21.90
N LEU A 47 12.84 15.20 21.14
CA LEU A 47 13.23 16.61 21.06
C LEU A 47 13.03 17.34 22.41
N ALA A 48 12.01 16.99 23.18
CA ALA A 48 11.79 17.56 24.50
C ALA A 48 12.89 17.17 25.50
N LEU A 49 13.48 15.97 25.37
CA LEU A 49 14.63 15.55 26.17
C LEU A 49 15.90 16.35 25.85
N ASP A 50 15.99 16.91 24.63
CA ASP A 50 17.08 17.76 24.17
C ASP A 50 16.83 19.27 24.45
N ASP A 51 15.84 19.60 25.29
CA ASP A 51 15.44 20.97 25.68
C ASP A 51 14.96 21.84 24.49
N ALA A 52 14.33 21.22 23.48
CA ALA A 52 13.71 21.96 22.39
C ALA A 52 12.53 22.81 22.88
N GLY A 53 12.46 24.07 22.46
CA GLY A 53 11.44 25.02 22.92
C GLY A 53 10.01 24.76 22.43
N ALA A 54 9.84 24.02 21.32
CA ALA A 54 8.53 23.67 20.74
C ALA A 54 8.59 22.29 20.04
N PRO A 55 8.74 21.19 20.82
CA PRO A 55 9.11 19.89 20.30
C PRO A 55 8.09 19.29 19.30
N GLU A 56 6.79 19.52 19.49
CA GLU A 56 5.77 19.00 18.58
C GLU A 56 5.80 19.69 17.20
N ALA A 57 5.94 21.02 17.19
CA ALA A 57 5.99 21.79 15.94
C ALA A 57 7.26 21.47 15.15
N GLU A 58 8.38 21.27 15.85
CA GLU A 58 9.63 20.85 15.25
C GLU A 58 9.55 19.42 14.70
N ALA A 59 8.95 18.49 15.45
CA ALA A 59 8.71 17.12 14.99
C ALA A 59 7.87 17.08 13.70
N ASP A 60 6.75 17.83 13.64
CA ASP A 60 5.89 17.88 12.45
C ASP A 60 6.58 18.53 11.23
N SER A 61 7.57 19.42 11.45
CA SER A 61 8.38 20.03 10.39
C SER A 61 9.42 19.07 9.81
N LEU A 62 10.07 18.29 10.70
CA LEU A 62 11.09 17.31 10.34
C LEU A 62 10.49 16.04 9.73
N LEU A 63 9.34 15.61 10.25
CA LEU A 63 8.62 14.42 9.83
C LEU A 63 7.17 14.78 9.44
N PRO A 64 6.92 15.12 8.17
CA PRO A 64 5.59 15.55 7.73
C PRO A 64 4.54 14.48 7.98
N SER A 65 3.46 14.81 8.69
CA SER A 65 2.39 13.86 9.00
C SER A 65 1.51 13.50 7.79
N ASP A 66 1.55 14.30 6.73
CA ASP A 66 0.96 14.00 5.42
C ASP A 66 1.85 13.01 4.63
N PRO A 67 1.34 11.82 4.26
CA PRO A 67 2.14 10.80 3.59
C PRO A 67 2.73 11.24 2.25
N LEU A 68 2.02 12.10 1.51
CA LEU A 68 2.54 12.61 0.24
C LEU A 68 3.65 13.64 0.45
N ALA A 69 3.55 14.47 1.49
CA ALA A 69 4.63 15.37 1.90
C ALA A 69 5.86 14.60 2.38
N PHE A 70 5.66 13.49 3.10
CA PHE A 70 6.72 12.55 3.45
C PHE A 70 7.41 12.00 2.21
N LEU A 71 6.65 11.47 1.25
CA LEU A 71 7.20 10.91 0.00
C LEU A 71 7.91 11.96 -0.86
N ARG A 72 7.42 13.20 -0.91
CA ARG A 72 8.13 14.31 -1.59
C ARG A 72 9.49 14.65 -0.96
N ARG A 73 9.70 14.30 0.32
CA ARG A 73 10.95 14.51 1.06
C ARG A 73 11.57 13.17 1.48
N PHE A 74 11.32 12.09 0.72
CA PHE A 74 11.49 10.71 1.17
C PHE A 74 12.82 10.45 1.87
N ASP A 75 13.96 10.75 1.24
CA ASP A 75 15.28 10.45 1.81
C ASP A 75 15.56 11.14 3.16
N ALA A 76 15.17 12.41 3.28
CA ALA A 76 15.37 13.18 4.50
C ALA A 76 14.40 12.76 5.60
N ALA A 77 13.12 12.58 5.24
CA ALA A 77 12.08 12.20 6.18
C ALA A 77 12.26 10.76 6.67
N LEU A 78 12.68 9.83 5.79
CA LEU A 78 12.99 8.45 6.13
C LEU A 78 14.14 8.36 7.14
N ARG A 79 15.18 9.18 6.99
CA ARG A 79 16.29 9.25 7.95
C ARG A 79 15.78 9.63 9.34
N VAL A 80 14.99 10.70 9.43
CA VAL A 80 14.38 11.14 10.70
C VAL A 80 13.48 10.06 11.28
N ALA A 81 12.67 9.39 10.45
CA ALA A 81 11.80 8.30 10.88
C ALA A 81 12.60 7.13 11.46
N ARG A 82 13.71 6.74 10.83
CA ARG A 82 14.60 5.66 11.31
C ARG A 82 15.26 6.00 12.63
N GLU A 83 15.81 7.20 12.76
CA GLU A 83 16.40 7.63 14.04
C GLU A 83 15.36 7.70 15.16
N THR A 84 14.12 8.07 14.83
CA THR A 84 12.99 8.06 15.77
C THR A 84 12.61 6.63 16.18
N LEU A 85 12.63 5.68 15.25
CA LEU A 85 12.44 4.27 15.55
C LEU A 85 13.56 3.70 16.41
N ASP A 86 14.81 4.05 16.15
CA ASP A 86 15.94 3.60 16.96
C ASP A 86 15.82 4.10 18.40
N PHE A 87 15.46 5.37 18.58
CA PHE A 87 15.11 5.91 19.89
C PHE A 87 13.96 5.13 20.56
N ALA A 88 12.88 4.83 19.83
CA ALA A 88 11.76 4.06 20.35
C ALA A 88 12.17 2.63 20.75
N ARG A 89 13.02 1.94 19.95
CA ARG A 89 13.58 0.61 20.27
C ARG A 89 14.32 0.66 21.60
N ASP A 90 15.14 1.69 21.80
CA ASP A 90 15.93 1.87 23.02
C ASP A 90 15.04 2.12 24.24
N VAL A 91 13.99 2.94 24.11
CA VAL A 91 13.04 3.20 25.21
C VAL A 91 12.24 1.95 25.56
N LEU A 92 11.67 1.27 24.57
CA LEU A 92 10.85 0.07 24.76
C LEU A 92 11.65 -1.10 25.34
N SER A 93 12.92 -1.25 24.96
CA SER A 93 13.78 -2.33 25.46
C SER A 93 14.28 -2.14 26.89
N ARG A 94 14.44 -0.89 27.35
CA ARG A 94 15.04 -0.58 28.66
C ARG A 94 14.03 -0.28 29.77
N TRP A 95 12.83 0.20 29.43
CA TRP A 95 11.93 0.81 30.42
C TRP A 95 10.52 0.19 30.50
N ASP A 96 10.21 -0.84 29.71
CA ASP A 96 8.87 -1.44 29.58
C ASP A 96 7.80 -0.49 28.99
N GLY A 97 8.23 0.53 28.22
CA GLY A 97 7.36 1.43 27.46
C GLY A 97 6.48 2.47 28.19
N PRO A 98 6.50 2.69 29.52
CA PRO A 98 5.56 3.59 30.19
C PRO A 98 5.77 5.04 29.80
N ASP A 99 6.93 5.45 29.27
CA ASP A 99 7.15 6.83 28.86
C ASP A 99 6.54 7.12 27.49
N LEU A 100 6.61 6.15 26.55
CA LEU A 100 5.91 6.25 25.28
C LEU A 100 4.40 6.07 25.45
N ASP A 101 3.96 5.16 26.34
CA ASP A 101 2.54 5.01 26.67
C ASP A 101 2.02 6.28 27.39
N ARG A 102 2.74 6.85 28.37
CA ARG A 102 2.36 8.09 29.07
C ARG A 102 2.36 9.30 28.13
N ALA A 103 3.30 9.39 27.21
CA ALA A 103 3.32 10.43 26.18
C ALA A 103 2.24 10.21 25.10
N GLY A 104 1.61 9.03 25.09
CA GLY A 104 0.68 8.65 24.04
C GLY A 104 1.33 8.47 22.67
N ALA A 105 2.61 8.14 22.64
CA ALA A 105 3.32 7.81 21.41
C ALA A 105 3.08 6.35 20.98
N LEU A 106 2.58 5.49 21.88
CA LEU A 106 2.20 4.11 21.56
C LEU A 106 0.67 3.96 21.60
N ARG A 107 0.11 3.31 20.57
CA ARG A 107 -1.35 3.18 20.37
C ARG A 107 -1.73 1.75 20.12
N ALA A 108 -2.74 1.26 20.85
CA ALA A 108 -3.26 -0.06 20.59
C ALA A 108 -3.90 -0.12 19.20
N ARG A 109 -3.70 -1.22 18.45
CA ARG A 109 -4.22 -1.34 17.07
C ARG A 109 -5.73 -1.06 16.95
N ARG A 110 -6.50 -1.46 17.95
CA ARG A 110 -7.97 -1.29 18.01
C ARG A 110 -8.42 0.18 18.13
N ASP A 111 -7.54 1.05 18.61
CA ASP A 111 -7.84 2.46 18.90
C ASP A 111 -7.42 3.38 17.74
N VAL A 112 -6.94 2.81 16.62
CA VAL A 112 -6.53 3.54 15.43
C VAL A 112 -7.21 2.99 14.18
N ARG A 113 -7.45 3.86 13.21
CA ARG A 113 -7.78 3.50 11.83
C ARG A 113 -6.54 3.75 10.97
N LEU A 114 -6.10 2.71 10.26
CA LEU A 114 -5.02 2.86 9.29
C LEU A 114 -5.60 3.47 8.01
N ALA A 115 -4.93 4.47 7.46
CA ALA A 115 -5.19 4.99 6.13
C ALA A 115 -4.22 4.36 5.13
N SER A 116 -4.52 4.51 3.83
CA SER A 116 -3.56 4.14 2.79
C SER A 116 -2.23 4.91 2.99
N PRO A 117 -1.07 4.26 2.81
CA PRO A 117 0.22 4.95 2.84
C PRO A 117 0.36 5.97 1.69
N VAL A 118 -0.48 5.87 0.65
CA VAL A 118 -0.51 6.80 -0.48
C VAL A 118 -1.97 7.17 -0.78
N PRO A 119 -2.60 8.03 0.03
CA PRO A 119 -4.06 8.23 0.00
C PRO A 119 -4.54 8.96 -1.26
N ARG A 120 -3.67 9.72 -1.93
CA ARG A 120 -3.99 10.45 -3.15
C ARG A 120 -2.78 10.56 -4.09
N PRO A 121 -2.36 9.47 -4.73
CA PRO A 121 -1.22 9.49 -5.64
C PRO A 121 -1.45 10.48 -6.78
N GLY A 122 -0.37 11.03 -7.36
CA GLY A 122 -0.47 11.88 -8.54
C GLY A 122 -1.07 11.11 -9.73
N LYS A 123 -0.63 9.85 -9.88
CA LYS A 123 -1.22 8.85 -10.78
C LYS A 123 -0.99 7.44 -10.26
N ILE A 124 -1.87 6.55 -10.70
CA ILE A 124 -1.74 5.10 -10.52
C ILE A 124 -1.55 4.50 -11.91
N VAL A 125 -0.34 4.04 -12.19
CA VAL A 125 -0.01 3.30 -13.42
C VAL A 125 -0.19 1.82 -13.11
N ALA A 126 -0.91 1.08 -13.94
CA ALA A 126 -1.20 -0.32 -13.70
C ALA A 126 -0.86 -1.16 -14.94
N VAL A 127 -0.50 -2.42 -14.71
CA VAL A 127 -0.04 -3.34 -15.75
C VAL A 127 -1.04 -4.49 -15.87
N ALA A 128 -1.67 -4.61 -17.03
CA ALA A 128 -2.52 -5.76 -17.31
C ALA A 128 -1.66 -6.97 -17.68
N ARG A 129 -2.10 -8.18 -17.27
CA ARG A 129 -1.58 -9.46 -17.77
C ARG A 129 -0.08 -9.65 -17.54
N ASN A 130 0.41 -9.23 -16.38
CA ASN A 130 1.81 -9.38 -16.05
C ASN A 130 2.16 -10.73 -15.39
N TYR A 131 1.26 -11.71 -15.35
CA TYR A 131 1.55 -13.07 -14.89
C TYR A 131 1.16 -14.06 -15.98
N ARG A 132 2.04 -15.02 -16.28
CA ARG A 132 1.79 -16.01 -17.36
C ARG A 132 0.53 -16.83 -17.12
N ALA A 133 0.34 -17.30 -15.88
CA ALA A 133 -0.84 -18.09 -15.52
C ALA A 133 -2.14 -17.27 -15.64
N HIS A 134 -2.09 -15.97 -15.32
CA HIS A 134 -3.24 -15.08 -15.45
C HIS A 134 -3.59 -14.79 -16.92
N ALA A 135 -2.58 -14.61 -17.78
CA ALA A 135 -2.82 -14.49 -19.22
C ALA A 135 -3.46 -15.78 -19.79
N ALA A 136 -2.97 -16.95 -19.36
CA ALA A 136 -3.47 -18.24 -19.81
C ALA A 136 -4.94 -18.50 -19.43
N GLU A 137 -5.37 -18.13 -18.21
CA GLU A 137 -6.78 -18.32 -17.80
C GLU A 137 -7.77 -17.41 -18.54
N GLN A 138 -7.27 -16.33 -19.15
CA GLN A 138 -8.04 -15.46 -20.06
C GLN A 138 -8.05 -15.96 -21.51
N GLY A 139 -7.44 -17.13 -21.79
CA GLY A 139 -7.35 -17.72 -23.12
C GLY A 139 -6.19 -17.21 -23.96
N GLU A 140 -5.25 -16.46 -23.37
CA GLU A 140 -4.09 -15.91 -24.07
C GLU A 140 -2.87 -16.79 -23.83
N THR A 141 -2.48 -17.53 -24.84
CA THR A 141 -1.36 -18.48 -24.76
C THR A 141 0.00 -17.84 -25.01
N THR A 142 0.02 -16.60 -25.51
CA THR A 142 1.25 -15.85 -25.80
C THR A 142 1.31 -14.65 -24.87
N PRO A 143 2.34 -14.54 -24.01
CA PRO A 143 2.56 -13.34 -23.21
C PRO A 143 2.67 -12.09 -24.08
N PRO A 144 2.26 -10.91 -23.59
CA PRO A 144 2.50 -9.65 -24.29
C PRO A 144 3.99 -9.46 -24.61
N GLU A 145 4.29 -8.83 -25.75
CA GLU A 145 5.68 -8.49 -26.14
C GLU A 145 6.23 -7.29 -25.35
N GLU A 146 5.34 -6.45 -24.82
CA GLU A 146 5.65 -5.29 -23.97
C GLU A 146 4.58 -5.09 -22.88
N PRO A 147 4.88 -4.37 -21.78
CA PRO A 147 3.93 -4.11 -20.71
C PRO A 147 2.64 -3.41 -21.19
N VAL A 148 1.48 -3.98 -20.86
CA VAL A 148 0.17 -3.39 -21.19
C VAL A 148 -0.24 -2.40 -20.11
N ILE A 149 0.05 -1.12 -20.35
CA ILE A 149 -0.15 -0.05 -19.37
C ILE A 149 -1.55 0.56 -19.45
N PHE A 150 -2.18 0.77 -18.29
CA PHE A 150 -3.36 1.61 -18.12
C PHE A 150 -3.27 2.48 -16.87
N LEU A 151 -4.23 3.39 -16.68
CA LEU A 151 -4.32 4.24 -15.50
C LEU A 151 -5.53 3.87 -14.64
N LYS A 152 -5.39 4.06 -13.33
CA LYS A 152 -6.51 4.15 -12.38
C LYS A 152 -6.63 5.58 -11.85
N ALA A 153 -7.86 6.01 -11.56
CA ALA A 153 -8.09 7.30 -10.94
C ALA A 153 -7.57 7.31 -9.49
N PRO A 154 -6.86 8.38 -9.06
CA PRO A 154 -6.49 8.55 -7.66
C PRO A 154 -7.68 8.62 -6.68
N SER A 155 -8.92 8.81 -7.17
CA SER A 155 -10.14 8.75 -6.35
C SER A 155 -10.53 7.36 -5.91
N ALA A 156 -10.04 6.34 -6.58
CA ALA A 156 -10.32 4.96 -6.22
C ALA A 156 -9.64 4.54 -4.91
N VAL A 157 -8.67 5.30 -4.39
CA VAL A 157 -7.85 4.87 -3.25
C VAL A 157 -8.62 4.88 -1.94
N ILE A 158 -8.56 3.75 -1.24
CA ILE A 158 -8.99 3.58 0.15
C ILE A 158 -7.89 2.87 0.96
N GLY A 159 -7.98 2.95 2.28
CA GLY A 159 -7.04 2.29 3.18
C GLY A 159 -7.47 0.87 3.57
N PRO A 160 -6.73 0.25 4.50
CA PRO A 160 -7.16 -0.97 5.16
C PRO A 160 -8.47 -0.76 5.93
N GLU A 161 -9.28 -1.81 5.95
CA GLU A 161 -10.58 -1.91 6.66
C GLU A 161 -11.66 -0.97 6.15
N ASP A 162 -11.37 -0.19 5.11
CA ASP A 162 -12.36 0.61 4.40
C ASP A 162 -13.22 -0.28 3.50
N ASP A 163 -14.43 0.20 3.19
CA ASP A 163 -15.38 -0.51 2.35
C ASP A 163 -15.03 -0.38 0.86
N ILE A 164 -14.97 -1.51 0.16
CA ILE A 164 -15.10 -1.59 -1.30
C ILE A 164 -16.60 -1.53 -1.60
N VAL A 165 -17.02 -0.42 -2.21
CA VAL A 165 -18.43 -0.16 -2.52
C VAL A 165 -18.75 -0.70 -3.91
N LEU A 166 -19.70 -1.62 -4.01
CA LEU A 166 -20.22 -2.15 -5.26
C LEU A 166 -21.14 -1.10 -5.91
N PRO A 167 -20.75 -0.51 -7.05
CA PRO A 167 -21.61 0.46 -7.72
C PRO A 167 -22.87 -0.22 -8.27
N ASP A 168 -24.03 0.44 -8.18
CA ASP A 168 -25.30 -0.12 -8.69
C ASP A 168 -25.23 -0.52 -10.17
N ALA A 169 -24.46 0.22 -10.96
CA ALA A 169 -24.28 -0.03 -12.38
C ALA A 169 -23.44 -1.28 -12.69
N ALA A 170 -22.57 -1.73 -11.78
CA ALA A 170 -21.63 -2.83 -12.00
C ALA A 170 -22.13 -4.13 -11.37
N LYS A 171 -22.20 -5.21 -12.15
CA LYS A 171 -22.67 -6.53 -11.70
C LYS A 171 -21.56 -7.57 -11.60
N GLU A 172 -20.40 -7.29 -12.19
CA GLU A 172 -19.28 -8.21 -12.28
C GLU A 172 -18.03 -7.60 -11.62
N VAL A 173 -18.15 -7.28 -10.32
CA VAL A 173 -17.02 -6.73 -9.56
C VAL A 173 -16.11 -7.86 -9.10
N ASP A 174 -14.82 -7.72 -9.36
CA ASP A 174 -13.77 -8.72 -9.18
C ASP A 174 -12.64 -8.20 -8.29
N TYR A 175 -11.88 -9.10 -7.70
CA TYR A 175 -10.68 -8.84 -6.89
C TYR A 175 -9.43 -9.14 -7.70
N GLU A 176 -8.36 -8.42 -7.42
CA GLU A 176 -7.04 -8.65 -8.01
C GLU A 176 -5.97 -8.30 -6.99
N GLY A 177 -5.42 -9.30 -6.29
CA GLY A 177 -4.31 -9.07 -5.37
C GLY A 177 -3.05 -8.71 -6.14
N GLU A 178 -2.40 -7.61 -5.76
CA GLU A 178 -1.19 -7.12 -6.42
C GLU A 178 -0.15 -6.55 -5.45
N LEU A 179 1.12 -6.62 -5.84
CA LEU A 179 2.17 -5.80 -5.25
C LEU A 179 2.08 -4.39 -5.86
N ALA A 180 2.04 -3.37 -5.01
CA ALA A 180 2.15 -1.98 -5.44
C ALA A 180 3.54 -1.44 -5.12
N VAL A 181 4.11 -0.75 -6.11
CA VAL A 181 5.40 -0.07 -6.03
C VAL A 181 5.14 1.42 -5.83
N VAL A 182 5.67 2.00 -4.77
CA VAL A 182 5.52 3.43 -4.47
C VAL A 182 6.79 4.16 -4.87
N ILE A 183 6.67 5.19 -5.68
CA ILE A 183 7.80 5.97 -6.18
C ILE A 183 8.26 6.95 -5.10
N GLY A 184 9.56 6.96 -4.79
CA GLY A 184 10.17 7.83 -3.78
C GLY A 184 10.98 8.98 -4.37
N ARG A 185 11.44 8.83 -5.61
CA ARG A 185 12.21 9.85 -6.33
C ARG A 185 11.66 10.05 -7.73
N ARG A 186 11.76 11.29 -8.24
CA ARG A 186 11.37 11.62 -9.60
C ARG A 186 12.14 10.75 -10.60
N ALA A 187 11.44 9.92 -11.37
CA ALA A 187 12.02 8.99 -12.33
C ALA A 187 11.59 9.36 -13.76
N ARG A 188 12.58 9.56 -14.64
CA ARG A 188 12.37 9.84 -16.07
C ARG A 188 13.51 9.25 -16.89
N ARG A 189 13.18 8.41 -17.87
CA ARG A 189 14.14 7.68 -18.72
C ARG A 189 15.16 6.91 -17.89
N VAL A 190 14.70 6.23 -16.85
CA VAL A 190 15.54 5.44 -15.94
C VAL A 190 15.85 4.10 -16.59
N ALA A 191 17.11 3.66 -16.51
CA ALA A 191 17.49 2.33 -16.97
C ALA A 191 17.00 1.26 -15.97
N ALA A 192 16.69 0.05 -16.43
CA ALA A 192 16.19 -1.01 -15.54
C ALA A 192 17.16 -1.33 -14.39
N ALA A 193 18.48 -1.25 -14.62
CA ALA A 193 19.49 -1.48 -13.59
C ALA A 193 19.42 -0.48 -12.42
N ASP A 194 18.96 0.75 -12.68
CA ASP A 194 18.88 1.82 -11.68
C ASP A 194 17.45 2.00 -11.15
N ALA A 195 16.48 1.23 -11.65
CA ALA A 195 15.05 1.48 -11.44
C ALA A 195 14.64 1.45 -9.96
N LEU A 196 15.19 0.51 -9.19
CA LEU A 196 14.84 0.34 -7.77
C LEU A 196 15.35 1.50 -6.89
N ASP A 197 16.36 2.26 -7.32
CA ASP A 197 16.87 3.43 -6.59
C ASP A 197 15.87 4.60 -6.54
N PHE A 198 14.81 4.53 -7.36
CA PHE A 198 13.73 5.51 -7.41
C PHE A 198 12.47 5.06 -6.65
N VAL A 199 12.45 3.83 -6.17
CA VAL A 199 11.34 3.24 -5.42
C VAL A 199 11.50 3.57 -3.93
N ALA A 200 10.43 4.09 -3.32
CA ALA A 200 10.36 4.29 -1.87
C ALA A 200 10.18 2.97 -1.13
N GLY A 201 9.32 2.12 -1.68
CA GLY A 201 8.98 0.84 -1.09
C GLY A 201 7.76 0.21 -1.75
N TYR A 202 7.16 -0.72 -1.02
CA TYR A 202 6.09 -1.57 -1.50
C TYR A 202 4.90 -1.55 -0.53
N THR A 203 3.70 -1.75 -1.06
CA THR A 203 2.48 -1.99 -0.28
C THR A 203 1.65 -3.06 -0.97
N VAL A 204 0.69 -3.66 -0.26
CA VAL A 204 -0.32 -4.52 -0.88
C VAL A 204 -1.36 -3.64 -1.56
N ALA A 205 -1.85 -4.09 -2.71
CA ALA A 205 -2.95 -3.47 -3.43
C ALA A 205 -4.02 -4.48 -3.82
N ASN A 206 -5.25 -3.98 -3.94
CA ASN A 206 -6.34 -4.69 -4.62
C ASN A 206 -6.73 -3.90 -5.89
N ASP A 207 -6.46 -4.44 -7.09
CA ASP A 207 -6.89 -3.83 -8.35
C ASP A 207 -8.35 -4.23 -8.69
N VAL A 208 -9.27 -3.78 -7.85
CA VAL A 208 -10.70 -4.10 -7.99
C VAL A 208 -11.20 -3.67 -9.38
N SER A 209 -11.98 -4.55 -9.98
CA SER A 209 -12.38 -4.44 -11.39
C SER A 209 -13.87 -4.65 -11.58
N ALA A 210 -14.58 -3.67 -12.15
CA ALA A 210 -15.91 -3.87 -12.72
C ALA A 210 -15.75 -4.44 -14.13
N ARG A 211 -15.76 -5.78 -14.26
CA ARG A 211 -15.46 -6.51 -15.50
C ARG A 211 -16.42 -6.19 -16.63
N ASP A 212 -17.67 -5.91 -16.29
CA ASP A 212 -18.70 -5.49 -17.23
C ASP A 212 -18.41 -4.14 -17.88
N PHE A 213 -17.63 -3.26 -17.25
CA PHE A 213 -17.15 -1.98 -17.82
C PHE A 213 -15.70 -2.03 -18.32
N GLN A 214 -14.91 -3.01 -17.88
CA GLN A 214 -13.53 -3.19 -18.30
C GLN A 214 -13.45 -3.53 -19.80
N GLY A 215 -12.57 -2.86 -20.53
CA GLY A 215 -12.34 -3.13 -21.94
C GLY A 215 -13.39 -2.51 -22.89
N ARG A 216 -14.46 -1.91 -22.36
CA ARG A 216 -15.41 -1.15 -23.18
C ARG A 216 -14.67 -0.06 -23.94
N ARG A 217 -14.90 0.00 -25.25
CA ARG A 217 -14.22 0.94 -26.17
C ARG A 217 -12.68 0.83 -26.15
N GLY A 218 -12.15 -0.35 -25.82
CA GLY A 218 -10.72 -0.64 -25.85
C GLY A 218 -9.94 0.01 -24.71
N GLN A 219 -10.57 0.32 -23.58
CA GLN A 219 -9.93 0.96 -22.43
C GLN A 219 -10.28 0.24 -21.12
N HIS A 220 -9.31 0.13 -20.21
CA HIS A 220 -9.54 -0.44 -18.88
C HIS A 220 -10.06 0.59 -17.86
N PHE A 221 -9.85 1.89 -18.13
CA PHE A 221 -10.00 2.97 -17.16
C PHE A 221 -11.32 2.95 -16.38
N LEU A 222 -12.48 2.90 -17.06
CA LEU A 222 -13.78 2.96 -16.38
C LEU A 222 -14.04 1.75 -15.47
N GLY A 223 -13.68 0.54 -15.91
CA GLY A 223 -13.82 -0.66 -15.08
C GLY A 223 -12.82 -0.73 -13.92
N LYS A 224 -11.74 0.05 -13.99
CA LYS A 224 -10.64 0.05 -13.03
C LYS A 224 -10.61 1.29 -12.11
N SER A 225 -11.50 2.27 -12.33
CA SER A 225 -11.41 3.59 -11.66
C SER A 225 -12.68 4.00 -10.93
N CYS A 226 -13.59 3.05 -10.63
CA CYS A 226 -14.68 3.32 -9.70
C CYS A 226 -14.11 3.78 -8.35
N ASP A 227 -14.87 4.60 -7.63
CA ASP A 227 -14.49 4.96 -6.26
C ASP A 227 -14.30 3.67 -5.43
N THR A 228 -13.37 3.69 -4.49
CA THR A 228 -13.00 2.54 -3.63
C THR A 228 -12.29 1.36 -4.32
N PHE A 229 -12.03 1.41 -5.64
CA PHE A 229 -11.44 0.28 -6.39
C PHE A 229 -9.91 0.22 -6.39
N ALA A 230 -9.22 1.04 -5.59
CA ALA A 230 -7.79 0.94 -5.36
C ALA A 230 -7.43 0.87 -3.87
N PRO A 231 -7.90 -0.13 -3.11
CA PRO A 231 -7.40 -0.35 -1.76
C PRO A 231 -5.88 -0.53 -1.74
N LEU A 232 -5.19 0.20 -0.87
CA LEU A 232 -3.74 0.16 -0.68
C LEU A 232 -3.40 0.09 0.82
N GLY A 233 -2.50 -0.81 1.21
CA GLY A 233 -2.00 -0.89 2.58
C GLY A 233 -1.36 -2.24 2.93
N PRO A 234 -1.14 -2.56 4.22
CA PRO A 234 -1.45 -1.74 5.40
C PRO A 234 -0.41 -0.68 5.74
N ALA A 235 0.76 -0.71 5.10
CA ALA A 235 1.87 0.20 5.35
C ALA A 235 2.77 0.29 4.11
N LEU A 236 3.69 1.25 4.10
CA LEU A 236 4.77 1.33 3.13
C LEU A 236 6.00 0.60 3.67
N VAL A 237 6.33 -0.56 3.11
CA VAL A 237 7.55 -1.29 3.50
C VAL A 237 8.70 -0.85 2.60
N THR A 238 9.80 -0.36 3.18
CA THR A 238 10.87 0.26 2.39
C THR A 238 11.73 -0.77 1.65
N CYS A 239 12.43 -0.36 0.60
CA CYS A 239 13.21 -1.26 -0.25
C CYS A 239 14.28 -2.07 0.50
N ASP A 240 14.84 -1.55 1.60
CA ASP A 240 15.81 -2.28 2.44
C ASP A 240 15.16 -3.39 3.28
N GLU A 241 13.87 -3.29 3.58
CA GLU A 241 13.09 -4.31 4.28
C GLU A 241 12.64 -5.43 3.33
N VAL A 242 12.62 -5.15 2.02
CA VAL A 242 12.28 -6.09 0.93
C VAL A 242 13.44 -6.13 -0.08
N PRO A 243 14.53 -6.86 0.23
CA PRO A 243 15.75 -6.83 -0.57
C PRO A 243 15.57 -7.42 -1.98
N ASP A 244 14.62 -8.34 -2.15
CA ASP A 244 14.21 -8.85 -3.46
C ASP A 244 12.67 -8.85 -3.59
N PRO A 245 12.10 -7.89 -4.33
CA PRO A 245 10.65 -7.80 -4.52
C PRO A 245 10.11 -8.83 -5.51
N GLN A 246 10.98 -9.56 -6.23
CA GLN A 246 10.59 -10.66 -7.11
C GLN A 246 10.53 -12.02 -6.37
N GLU A 247 10.77 -12.06 -5.05
CA GLU A 247 10.74 -13.31 -4.27
C GLU A 247 9.75 -13.27 -3.11
N LEU A 248 8.53 -12.78 -3.36
CA LEU A 248 7.47 -12.67 -2.36
C LEU A 248 6.29 -13.58 -2.70
N GLY A 249 5.81 -14.35 -1.72
CA GLY A 249 4.50 -15.00 -1.84
C GLY A 249 3.36 -13.99 -1.83
N ILE A 250 2.36 -14.18 -2.69
CA ILE A 250 1.13 -13.39 -2.74
C ILE A 250 -0.10 -14.31 -2.70
N GLU A 251 -1.04 -13.97 -1.82
CA GLU A 251 -2.28 -14.72 -1.61
C GLU A 251 -3.47 -13.78 -1.57
N THR A 252 -4.59 -14.16 -2.22
CA THR A 252 -5.87 -13.46 -2.11
C THR A 252 -6.96 -14.40 -1.63
N ARG A 253 -7.66 -14.01 -0.57
CA ARG A 253 -8.82 -14.70 -0.02
C ARG A 253 -10.06 -13.84 -0.12
N VAL A 254 -11.20 -14.45 -0.42
CA VAL A 254 -12.51 -13.80 -0.28
C VAL A 254 -13.37 -14.62 0.68
N SER A 255 -13.74 -14.02 1.79
CA SER A 255 -14.55 -14.63 2.86
C SER A 255 -13.96 -15.97 3.33
N GLY A 256 -12.64 -16.03 3.47
CA GLY A 256 -11.87 -17.20 3.91
C GLY A 256 -11.46 -18.16 2.78
N GLU A 257 -12.10 -18.11 1.62
CA GLU A 257 -11.78 -18.96 0.47
C GLU A 257 -10.50 -18.45 -0.21
N MET A 258 -9.47 -19.31 -0.36
CA MET A 258 -8.25 -18.97 -1.09
C MET A 258 -8.52 -18.98 -2.60
N LEU A 259 -8.33 -17.85 -3.24
CA LEU A 259 -8.64 -17.67 -4.66
C LEU A 259 -7.44 -17.34 -5.52
N GLN A 260 -6.40 -16.70 -5.00
CA GLN A 260 -5.13 -16.51 -5.69
C GLN A 260 -3.98 -16.94 -4.78
N SER A 261 -2.96 -17.57 -5.35
CA SER A 261 -1.74 -17.99 -4.65
C SER A 261 -0.61 -18.11 -5.66
N ALA A 262 0.40 -17.25 -5.56
CA ALA A 262 1.53 -17.21 -6.50
C ALA A 262 2.77 -16.60 -5.83
N ARG A 263 3.85 -16.45 -6.61
CA ARG A 263 5.02 -15.66 -6.23
C ARG A 263 5.24 -14.50 -7.19
N THR A 264 5.76 -13.38 -6.71
CA THR A 264 6.04 -12.20 -7.54
C THR A 264 7.08 -12.46 -8.63
N GLY A 265 7.93 -13.48 -8.46
CA GLY A 265 8.89 -13.96 -9.47
C GLY A 265 8.25 -14.56 -10.72
N GLU A 266 6.95 -14.85 -10.67
CA GLU A 266 6.18 -15.33 -11.83
C GLU A 266 5.72 -14.19 -12.76
N MET A 267 6.04 -12.93 -12.42
CA MET A 267 5.77 -11.80 -13.30
C MET A 267 6.49 -11.97 -14.66
N ILE A 268 5.82 -11.58 -15.74
CA ILE A 268 6.39 -11.56 -17.09
C ILE A 268 7.44 -10.45 -17.19
N PHE A 269 7.08 -9.27 -16.71
CA PHE A 269 7.92 -8.08 -16.66
C PHE A 269 8.21 -7.73 -15.20
N PRO A 270 9.47 -7.84 -14.73
CA PRO A 270 9.83 -7.50 -13.36
C PRO A 270 9.71 -6.00 -13.09
N ILE A 271 9.62 -5.62 -11.81
CA ILE A 271 9.41 -4.23 -11.38
C ILE A 271 10.41 -3.25 -12.02
N ALA A 272 11.69 -3.64 -12.07
CA ALA A 272 12.74 -2.83 -12.67
C ALA A 272 12.47 -2.51 -14.16
N GLU A 273 11.98 -3.49 -14.91
CA GLU A 273 11.59 -3.32 -16.31
C GLU A 273 10.36 -2.44 -16.44
N LEU A 274 9.34 -2.64 -15.60
CA LEU A 274 8.13 -1.82 -15.62
C LEU A 274 8.45 -0.33 -15.38
N VAL A 275 9.28 -0.01 -14.38
CA VAL A 275 9.71 1.36 -14.10
C VAL A 275 10.50 1.93 -15.29
N ALA A 276 11.44 1.17 -15.86
CA ALA A 276 12.20 1.62 -17.03
C ALA A 276 11.30 1.88 -18.25
N PHE A 277 10.37 0.96 -18.53
CA PHE A 277 9.42 1.04 -19.63
C PHE A 277 8.52 2.28 -19.50
N VAL A 278 7.88 2.44 -18.34
CA VAL A 278 6.99 3.58 -18.07
C VAL A 278 7.79 4.89 -18.15
N THR A 279 8.96 4.94 -17.53
CA THR A 279 9.74 6.19 -17.45
C THR A 279 10.36 6.62 -18.77
N ARG A 280 10.46 5.71 -19.77
CA ARG A 280 10.87 6.05 -21.13
C ARG A 280 9.95 7.10 -21.77
N LEU A 281 8.65 7.04 -21.46
CA LEU A 281 7.61 7.88 -22.07
C LEU A 281 7.04 8.92 -21.10
N MET A 282 6.83 8.56 -19.84
CA MET A 282 6.24 9.45 -18.83
C MET A 282 7.20 9.68 -17.65
N THR A 283 6.98 10.74 -16.87
CA THR A 283 7.72 10.93 -15.61
C THR A 283 6.91 10.34 -14.46
N LEU A 284 7.55 9.57 -13.59
CA LEU A 284 7.00 9.20 -12.29
C LEU A 284 7.50 10.19 -11.24
N GLU A 285 6.61 10.67 -10.39
CA GLU A 285 6.89 11.61 -9.29
C GLU A 285 6.81 10.85 -7.96
N PRO A 286 7.48 11.36 -6.89
CA PRO A 286 7.31 10.81 -5.56
C PRO A 286 5.84 10.76 -5.14
N GLY A 287 5.38 9.60 -4.68
CA GLY A 287 3.98 9.34 -4.33
C GLY A 287 3.12 8.80 -5.48
N ASP A 288 3.65 8.64 -6.68
CA ASP A 288 2.98 7.83 -7.70
C ASP A 288 3.06 6.34 -7.35
N VAL A 289 2.06 5.60 -7.82
CA VAL A 289 1.93 4.16 -7.58
C VAL A 289 1.97 3.41 -8.90
N LEU A 290 2.73 2.32 -8.93
CA LEU A 290 2.76 1.35 -10.02
C LEU A 290 2.21 0.01 -9.51
N LEU A 291 1.06 -0.42 -10.06
CA LEU A 291 0.45 -1.72 -9.81
C LEU A 291 1.00 -2.74 -10.80
N THR A 292 1.55 -3.85 -10.29
CA THR A 292 2.42 -4.75 -11.05
C THR A 292 1.68 -5.82 -11.85
N GLY A 293 0.36 -5.89 -11.76
CA GLY A 293 -0.46 -6.97 -12.29
C GLY A 293 -0.75 -8.05 -11.25
N THR A 294 -1.81 -8.81 -11.50
CA THR A 294 -2.34 -9.85 -10.61
C THR A 294 -2.03 -11.27 -11.09
N PRO A 295 -1.83 -12.24 -10.18
CA PRO A 295 -1.69 -13.65 -10.53
C PRO A 295 -3.01 -14.29 -10.96
N ALA A 296 -2.94 -15.55 -11.41
CA ALA A 296 -4.13 -16.31 -11.80
C ALA A 296 -5.10 -16.53 -10.62
N GLY A 297 -6.35 -16.83 -10.95
CA GLY A 297 -7.39 -17.17 -10.00
C GLY A 297 -8.45 -16.08 -9.79
N VAL A 298 -8.48 -15.06 -10.66
CA VAL A 298 -9.49 -13.99 -10.61
C VAL A 298 -10.91 -14.55 -10.78
N GLY A 299 -11.90 -13.82 -10.25
CA GLY A 299 -13.31 -14.21 -10.28
C GLY A 299 -13.84 -14.52 -11.68
N GLN A 300 -13.47 -13.70 -12.67
CA GLN A 300 -13.93 -13.86 -14.07
C GLN A 300 -13.50 -15.19 -14.72
N ALA A 301 -12.31 -15.69 -14.39
CA ALA A 301 -11.75 -16.89 -14.99
C ALA A 301 -12.39 -18.19 -14.45
N ARG A 302 -13.09 -18.11 -13.32
CA ARG A 302 -13.68 -19.27 -12.65
C ARG A 302 -14.92 -19.81 -13.36
N ARG A 303 -15.27 -21.06 -13.07
CA ARG A 303 -16.43 -21.78 -13.62
C ARG A 303 -17.22 -22.45 -12.48
N PRO A 304 -18.35 -21.87 -12.03
CA PRO A 304 -18.92 -20.59 -12.45
C PRO A 304 -18.05 -19.38 -12.00
N PRO A 305 -18.23 -18.17 -12.59
CA PRO A 305 -17.53 -16.97 -12.14
C PRO A 305 -17.80 -16.64 -10.67
N ARG A 306 -16.80 -16.05 -9.98
CA ARG A 306 -16.90 -15.63 -8.56
C ARG A 306 -16.74 -14.12 -8.44
N TRP A 307 -17.87 -13.41 -8.44
CA TRP A 307 -17.92 -11.98 -8.19
C TRP A 307 -17.97 -11.65 -6.71
N LEU A 308 -17.47 -10.48 -6.35
CA LEU A 308 -17.63 -9.87 -5.02
C LEU A 308 -19.11 -9.57 -4.77
N ARG A 309 -19.56 -9.78 -3.53
CA ARG A 309 -20.93 -9.56 -3.09
C ARG A 309 -20.96 -8.76 -1.80
N ASP A 310 -22.08 -8.10 -1.55
CA ASP A 310 -22.31 -7.44 -0.25
C ASP A 310 -22.04 -8.41 0.90
N GLY A 311 -21.26 -7.96 1.88
CA GLY A 311 -20.84 -8.77 3.03
C GLY A 311 -19.58 -9.60 2.82
N ASP A 312 -19.06 -9.74 1.59
CA ASP A 312 -17.77 -10.39 1.37
C ASP A 312 -16.63 -9.62 2.06
N VAL A 313 -15.58 -10.34 2.39
CA VAL A 313 -14.34 -9.81 2.97
C VAL A 313 -13.18 -10.16 2.05
N VAL A 314 -12.42 -9.18 1.57
CA VAL A 314 -11.23 -9.44 0.74
C VAL A 314 -9.99 -9.28 1.59
N GLU A 315 -9.16 -10.32 1.64
CA GLU A 315 -7.85 -10.32 2.30
C GLU A 315 -6.76 -10.62 1.29
N ILE A 316 -5.78 -9.73 1.14
CA ILE A 316 -4.60 -9.95 0.29
C ILE A 316 -3.37 -9.90 1.18
N SER A 317 -2.56 -10.95 1.15
CA SER A 317 -1.34 -11.06 1.92
C SER A 317 -0.15 -11.15 0.99
N ILE A 318 0.89 -10.35 1.25
CA ILE A 318 2.17 -10.43 0.57
C ILE A 318 3.26 -10.61 1.61
N GLU A 319 4.09 -11.63 1.42
CA GLU A 319 5.23 -11.94 2.28
C GLU A 319 6.09 -10.68 2.50
N LYS A 320 6.54 -10.44 3.74
CA LYS A 320 7.32 -9.26 4.19
C LYS A 320 6.62 -7.89 4.06
N VAL A 321 5.62 -7.74 3.20
CA VAL A 321 4.91 -6.46 2.99
C VAL A 321 3.74 -6.30 3.97
N GLY A 322 2.91 -7.33 4.13
CA GLY A 322 1.80 -7.34 5.08
C GLY A 322 0.49 -7.87 4.50
N ARG A 323 -0.61 -7.58 5.20
CA ARG A 323 -1.95 -8.02 4.85
C ARG A 323 -2.91 -6.84 4.75
N LEU A 324 -3.53 -6.69 3.59
CA LEU A 324 -4.61 -5.76 3.32
C LEU A 324 -5.94 -6.49 3.50
N HIS A 325 -6.88 -5.84 4.17
CA HIS A 325 -8.18 -6.39 4.51
C HIS A 325 -9.23 -5.32 4.22
N ASN A 326 -10.25 -5.61 3.41
CA ASN A 326 -11.32 -4.68 3.06
C ASN A 326 -12.67 -5.39 3.08
N TYR A 327 -13.73 -4.65 3.43
CA TYR A 327 -15.10 -5.17 3.44
C TYR A 327 -15.81 -4.81 2.16
N VAL A 328 -16.67 -5.68 1.64
CA VAL A 328 -17.50 -5.37 0.48
C VAL A 328 -18.87 -4.92 0.95
N ARG A 329 -19.34 -3.80 0.41
CA ARG A 329 -20.67 -3.23 0.68
C ARG A 329 -21.39 -2.94 -0.62
N SER A 330 -22.68 -3.24 -0.65
CA SER A 330 -23.59 -2.70 -1.66
C SER A 330 -23.63 -1.18 -1.54
N GLY A 331 -23.47 -0.48 -2.65
CA GLY A 331 -23.74 0.96 -2.70
C GLY A 331 -25.21 1.21 -2.43
N LYS A 332 -25.49 2.12 -1.50
CA LYS A 332 -26.71 2.92 -1.54
C LYS A 332 -26.21 4.36 -1.63
N ASP A 333 -26.35 4.95 -2.80
CA ASP A 333 -26.09 6.39 -2.98
C ASP A 333 -26.92 7.22 -1.98
#